data_AF-A0A662PMX6-F1
#
_entry.id   AF-A0A662PMX6-F1
#
_cell.length_a   1.000
_cell.length_b   1.000
_cell.length_c   1.000
_cell.angle_alpha   90.00
_cell.angle_beta   90.00
_cell.angle_gamma   90.00
#
_symmetry.space_group_name_H-M   'P 1'
#
loop_
_entity.id
_entity.type
_entity.pdbx_description
1 polymer ?
#
loop_
_entity_poly.entity_id
_entity_poly.type
_entity_poly.pdbx_seq_one_letter_code
_entity_poly.pdbx_strand_id
1 'polypeptide(L)' 'MNEVKLMSGNEAAARGAVEAGVSLVASYPGEPVSPVIDYILRDAKEYGVYVEWSINEKVAYEQALGASFLGLRAL' A
#
# COMPACT_ATOMS: atom_id res chain seq x y z
N MET A 1 6.19 8.80 20.40
CA MET A 1 7.12 9.86 19.97
C MET A 1 6.47 10.59 18.80
N ASN A 2 6.08 11.85 18.97
CA ASN A 2 5.66 12.67 17.82
C ASN A 2 6.91 13.30 17.22
N GLU A 3 7.51 12.60 16.26
CA GLU A 3 8.59 13.14 15.44
C GLU A 3 7.96 13.93 14.29
N VAL A 4 8.33 15.20 14.13
CA VAL A 4 7.93 16.00 12.97
C VAL A 4 8.96 15.78 11.87
N LYS A 5 8.56 15.11 10.80
CA LYS A 5 9.41 14.81 9.64
C LYS A 5 8.82 15.42 8.39
N LEU A 6 9.67 16.02 7.56
CA LEU A 6 9.27 16.42 6.20
C LEU A 6 9.14 15.16 5.33
N MET A 7 8.00 15.01 4.69
CA MET A 7 7.68 13.87 3.82
C MET A 7 7.04 14.38 2.54
N SER A 8 7.29 13.71 1.43
CA SER A 8 6.45 13.89 0.24
C SER A 8 5.02 13.40 0.52
N GLY A 9 4.04 13.83 -0.29
CA GLY A 9 2.67 13.31 -0.16
C GLY A 9 2.59 11.78 -0.32
N ASN A 10 3.42 11.22 -1.20
CA ASN A 10 3.47 9.78 -1.45
C ASN A 10 4.05 9.01 -0.24
N GLU A 11 5.10 9.55 0.39
CA GLU A 11 5.67 9.00 1.62
C GLU A 11 4.66 9.04 2.77
N ALA A 12 3.94 10.15 2.91
CA ALA A 12 2.92 10.32 3.94
C ALA A 12 1.75 9.33 3.74
N ALA A 13 1.29 9.15 2.50
CA ALA A 13 0.24 8.18 2.18
C ALA A 13 0.68 6.72 2.45
N ALA A 14 1.87 6.35 2.00
CA ALA A 14 2.46 5.03 2.25
C ALA A 14 2.58 4.75 3.74
N ARG A 15 3.11 5.71 4.51
CA ARG A 15 3.24 5.59 5.96
C ARG A 15 1.88 5.43 6.64
N GLY A 16 0.89 6.23 6.24
CA GLY A 16 -0.47 6.12 6.75
C GLY A 16 -1.09 4.74 6.50
N ALA A 17 -0.88 4.16 5.31
CA ALA A 17 -1.37 2.82 5.00
C ALA A 17 -0.74 1.74 5.89
N VAL A 18 0.58 1.80 6.07
CA VAL A 18 1.33 0.87 6.94
C VAL A 18 0.91 1.02 8.39
N GLU A 19 0.82 2.24 8.92
CA GLU A 19 0.38 2.50 10.30
C GLU A 19 -1.10 2.13 10.53
N ALA A 20 -1.93 2.20 9.50
CA ALA A 20 -3.30 1.70 9.52
C ALA A 20 -3.37 0.15 9.50
N GLY A 21 -2.25 -0.56 9.41
CA GLY A 21 -2.20 -2.02 9.43
C GLY A 21 -2.80 -2.65 8.16
N VAL A 22 -2.52 -2.08 7.00
CA VAL A 22 -2.84 -2.71 5.71
C VAL A 22 -2.18 -4.09 5.61
N SER A 23 -2.92 -5.10 5.17
CA SER A 23 -2.42 -6.48 5.03
C SER A 23 -2.10 -6.83 3.58
N LEU A 24 -2.83 -6.25 2.62
CA LEU A 24 -2.61 -6.43 1.20
C LEU A 24 -2.64 -5.07 0.49
N VAL A 25 -1.67 -4.83 -0.39
CA VAL A 25 -1.64 -3.68 -1.29
C VAL A 25 -1.56 -4.21 -2.72
N ALA A 26 -2.54 -3.89 -3.56
CA ALA A 26 -2.52 -4.27 -4.98
C ALA A 26 -2.51 -3.00 -5.85
N SER A 27 -1.60 -2.96 -6.83
CA SER A 27 -1.51 -1.81 -7.74
C SER A 27 -1.12 -2.24 -9.14
N TYR A 28 -1.45 -1.40 -10.11
CA TYR A 28 -0.86 -1.45 -11.45
C TYR A 28 0.28 -0.41 -11.55
N PRO A 29 1.41 -0.71 -12.23
CA PRO A 29 2.49 0.26 -12.38
C PRO A 29 2.07 1.50 -13.19
N GLY A 30 2.38 2.69 -12.66
CA GLY A 30 2.21 3.97 -13.37
C GLY A 30 2.37 5.19 -12.46
N GLU A 31 2.80 6.31 -13.02
CA GLU A 31 2.79 7.60 -12.33
C GLU A 31 1.34 8.12 -12.15
N PRO A 32 1.02 8.77 -11.03
CA PRO A 32 1.89 9.15 -9.90
C PRO A 32 1.90 8.14 -8.74
N VAL A 33 1.38 6.91 -8.95
CA VAL A 33 1.09 5.93 -7.88
C VAL A 33 2.27 5.02 -7.55
N SER A 34 3.09 4.63 -8.53
CA SER A 34 4.25 3.74 -8.30
C SER A 34 5.13 4.14 -7.11
N PRO A 35 5.45 5.44 -6.90
CA PRO A 35 6.27 5.84 -5.76
C PRO A 35 5.64 5.50 -4.40
N VAL A 36 4.31 5.58 -4.24
CA VAL A 36 3.63 5.20 -2.99
C VAL A 36 3.87 3.73 -2.68
N ILE A 37 3.71 2.87 -3.69
CA ILE A 37 3.91 1.43 -3.55
C ILE A 37 5.36 1.10 -3.26
N ASP A 38 6.31 1.81 -3.89
CA ASP A 38 7.74 1.67 -3.61
C ASP A 38 8.08 2.01 -2.16
N TYR A 39 7.44 3.04 -1.58
CA TYR A 39 7.60 3.36 -0.16
C TYR A 39 7.03 2.27 0.74
N ILE A 40 5.87 1.71 0.42
CA ILE A 40 5.29 0.58 1.17
C ILE A 40 6.19 -0.66 1.08
N LEU A 41 6.73 -0.97 -0.10
CA LEU A 41 7.60 -2.14 -0.33
C LEU A 41 8.86 -2.14 0.53
N ARG A 42 9.42 -0.97 0.85
CA ARG A 42 10.60 -0.85 1.71
C ARG A 42 10.33 -1.39 3.11
N ASP A 43 9.13 -1.16 3.61
CA ASP A 43 8.72 -1.49 4.97
C ASP A 43 7.89 -2.79 5.02
N ALA A 44 7.38 -3.26 3.87
CA ALA A 44 6.40 -4.35 3.77
C ALA A 44 6.76 -5.62 4.55
N LYS A 45 8.04 -6.04 4.53
CA LYS A 45 8.49 -7.24 5.27
C LYS A 45 8.45 -7.06 6.79
N GLU A 46 8.78 -5.87 7.27
CA GLU A 46 8.80 -5.57 8.71
C GLU A 46 7.38 -5.51 9.28
N TYR A 47 6.43 -4.98 8.50
CA TYR A 47 5.03 -4.81 8.91
C TYR A 47 4.09 -5.93 8.44
N GLY A 48 4.62 -6.96 7.77
CA GLY A 48 3.84 -8.12 7.31
C GLY A 48 2.83 -7.79 6.20
N VAL A 49 3.12 -6.77 5.38
CA VAL A 49 2.28 -6.34 4.26
C VAL A 49 2.60 -7.18 3.02
N TYR A 50 1.58 -7.74 2.38
CA TYR A 50 1.71 -8.33 1.04
C TYR A 50 1.49 -7.26 -0.02
N VAL A 51 2.41 -7.11 -0.96
CA VAL A 51 2.29 -6.15 -2.07
C VAL A 51 2.28 -6.90 -3.40
N GLU A 52 1.28 -6.60 -4.23
CA GLU A 52 1.02 -7.24 -5.51
C GLU A 52 1.04 -6.23 -6.65
N TRP A 53 1.83 -6.53 -7.69
CA TRP A 53 1.75 -5.82 -8.96
C TRP A 53 0.81 -6.57 -9.90
N SER A 54 -0.36 -5.98 -10.14
CA SER A 54 -1.41 -6.54 -10.98
C SER A 54 -1.19 -6.24 -12.46
N ILE A 55 -1.98 -6.87 -13.33
CA ILE A 55 -1.90 -6.66 -14.80
C ILE A 55 -2.61 -5.39 -15.29
N ASN A 56 -3.51 -4.82 -14.49
CA ASN A 56 -4.21 -3.55 -14.70
C ASN A 56 -4.93 -3.13 -13.39
N GLU A 57 -5.47 -1.92 -13.35
CA GLU A 57 -6.14 -1.33 -12.20
C GLU A 57 -7.42 -2.07 -11.81
N LYS A 58 -8.15 -2.64 -12.78
CA LYS A 58 -9.34 -3.44 -12.51
C LYS A 58 -8.98 -4.68 -11.70
N VAL A 59 -7.93 -5.39 -12.10
CA VAL A 59 -7.47 -6.61 -11.40
C VAL A 59 -6.91 -6.26 -10.03
N ALA A 60 -6.17 -5.15 -9.90
CA ALA A 60 -5.72 -4.65 -8.60
C ALA A 60 -6.89 -4.42 -7.64
N TYR A 61 -7.94 -3.74 -8.13
CA TYR A 61 -9.16 -3.52 -7.36
C TYR A 61 -9.84 -4.83 -6.94
N GLU A 62 -9.96 -5.81 -7.84
CA GLU A 62 -10.57 -7.11 -7.53
C GLU A 62 -9.78 -7.90 -6.47
N GLN A 63 -8.44 -7.83 -6.50
CA GLN A 63 -7.58 -8.44 -5.49
C GLN A 63 -7.78 -7.77 -4.12
N ALA A 64 -7.78 -6.44 -4.06
CA ALA A 64 -8.04 -5.69 -2.83
C ALA A 64 -9.46 -5.95 -2.28
N LEU A 65 -10.47 -6.00 -3.15
CA LEU A 65 -11.85 -6.33 -2.79
C LEU A 65 -11.95 -7.74 -2.19
N GLY A 66 -11.27 -8.73 -2.79
CA GLY A 66 -11.22 -10.09 -2.29
C GLY A 66 -10.61 -10.18 -0.89
N ALA A 67 -9.51 -9.46 -0.64
CA ALA A 67 -8.90 -9.36 0.69
C ALA A 67 -9.86 -8.71 1.71
N SER A 68 -10.60 -7.66 1.29
CA SER A 68 -11.59 -7.01 2.15
C SER A 68 -12.72 -7.95 2.58
N PHE A 69 -13.17 -8.87 1.71
CA PHE A 69 -14.19 -9.86 2.07
C PHE A 69 -13.72 -10.85 3.15
N LEU A 70 -12.40 -11.03 3.30
CA LEU A 70 -11.79 -11.82 4.36
C LEU A 70 -11.58 -11.02 5.67
N GLY A 71 -12.04 -9.76 5.71
CA GLY A 71 -11.88 -8.88 6.86
C GLY A 71 -10.48 -8.25 6.96
N LEU A 72 -9.66 -8.37 5.92
CA LEU A 72 -8.34 -7.76 5.87
C LEU A 72 -8.44 -6.30 5.40
N ARG A 73 -7.56 -5.44 5.91
CA ARG A 73 -7.39 -4.10 5.34
C ARG A 73 -6.59 -4.22 4.05
N ALA A 74 -7.17 -3.72 2.97
CA ALA A 74 -6.54 -3.73 1.66
C ALA A 74 -6.44 -2.30 1.09
N LEU A 75 -5.41 -2.08 0.29
CA LEU A 75 -5.17 -0.84 -0.45
C LEU A 75 -5.00 -1.15 -1.94
#